data_AF-A0AAD4ERC0-F1
#
_entry.id   AF-A0AAD4ERC0-F1
#
_cell.length_a   1.000
_cell.length_b   1.000
_cell.length_c   1.000
_cell.angle_alpha   90.00
_cell.angle_beta   90.00
_cell.angle_gamma   90.00
#
_symmetry.space_group_name_H-M   'P 1'
#
loop_
_entity.id
_entity.type
_entity.pdbx_description
1 polymer ?
#
loop_
_entity_poly.entity_id
_entity_poly.type
_entity_poly.pdbx_seq_one_letter_code
_entity_poly.pdbx_strand_id
1 'polypeptide(L)'
;MFTPLGVLLALGLGTHYCLGDSSLEPRTDKVIQCLTAAGVPQALPGTPEFATSSSPHNLRLPFTPRAIALPATVAHVQAAVACGRKNGVKVNARSGGHNYGSHGIGGEDGHLVIDLKFLNQTIIDSRTQIATVGPGAKLGNLAIAVGVGGHVLHGGWGYSTHNHGLFLDYLEEVQMVTANSAVVTASKTQNPELFWGLRGAGMSFGIATRFKFRTIPQPPEIQLFYTPFAWNLTQAKAGWQIYQDYVASKARPREMNIRVVISSGTFIGTQGTIFLFEGAYHGSKADYEKFIKPFNDPYMDSLLYANNNALLFSLPDAEPLESGPDDQISWLWIVSAIGGPNSAMSNDFPSQSTSYAHRSSLFLWELGDTVGADAAYPSDVGIPWVNTRHRVFENPQTVGRR
;
A
#
# COMPACT_ATOMS: atom_id res chain seq x y z
N MET A 1 -66.73 17.02 -15.36
CA MET A 1 -66.86 16.10 -14.22
C MET A 1 -65.52 15.40 -13.99
N PHE A 2 -65.29 14.87 -12.77
CA PHE A 2 -64.06 14.24 -12.29
C PHE A 2 -62.81 15.13 -12.16
N THR A 3 -62.52 15.51 -10.91
CA THR A 3 -61.17 15.62 -10.32
C THR A 3 -61.34 15.41 -8.80
N PRO A 4 -60.77 14.35 -8.19
CA PRO A 4 -60.79 14.19 -6.74
C PRO A 4 -59.65 14.99 -6.08
N LEU A 5 -59.86 15.45 -4.85
CA LEU A 5 -58.81 16.08 -4.03
C LEU A 5 -57.87 15.01 -3.46
N GLY A 6 -56.57 15.26 -3.52
CA GLY A 6 -55.56 14.58 -2.71
C GLY A 6 -55.05 15.53 -1.63
N VAL A 7 -55.23 15.18 -0.35
CA VAL A 7 -54.70 15.95 0.78
C VAL A 7 -53.29 15.46 1.11
N LEU A 8 -52.33 16.38 1.15
CA LEU A 8 -50.97 16.10 1.63
C LEU A 8 -50.78 16.74 3.01
N LEU A 9 -50.57 15.92 4.04
CA LEU A 9 -50.30 16.40 5.40
C LEU A 9 -48.80 16.71 5.56
N ALA A 10 -48.45 17.96 5.84
CA ALA A 10 -47.08 18.34 6.15
C ALA A 10 -46.78 18.14 7.64
N LEU A 11 -46.05 17.07 7.98
CA LEU A 11 -45.49 16.86 9.32
C LEU A 11 -44.09 17.49 9.39
N GLY A 12 -44.00 18.68 9.99
CA GLY A 12 -42.72 19.35 10.23
C GLY A 12 -41.99 18.74 11.44
N LEU A 13 -40.79 18.19 11.21
CA LEU A 13 -39.85 17.83 12.27
C LEU A 13 -38.67 18.81 12.25
N GLY A 14 -38.52 19.59 13.32
CA GLY A 14 -37.53 20.67 13.39
C GLY A 14 -36.11 20.16 13.60
N THR A 15 -35.25 20.35 12.60
CA THR A 15 -33.82 20.10 12.70
C THR A 15 -33.17 21.07 13.70
N HIS A 16 -32.79 20.56 14.87
CA HIS A 16 -31.98 21.30 15.82
C HIS A 16 -30.54 21.43 15.29
N TYR A 17 -30.29 22.50 14.55
CA TYR A 17 -28.93 22.92 14.22
C TYR A 17 -28.22 23.36 15.50
N CYS A 18 -27.37 22.49 16.05
CA CYS A 18 -26.35 22.90 17.01
C CYS A 18 -25.34 23.79 16.27
N LEU A 19 -25.48 25.11 16.43
CA LEU A 19 -24.49 26.08 15.96
C LEU A 19 -23.23 25.93 16.82
N GLY A 20 -22.28 25.13 16.34
CA GLY A 20 -20.90 25.14 16.85
C GLY A 20 -20.24 26.48 16.55
N ASP A 21 -19.44 26.97 17.50
CA ASP A 21 -18.81 28.29 17.40
C ASP A 21 -17.74 28.34 16.29
N SER A 22 -17.52 29.56 15.82
CA SER A 22 -16.68 30.01 14.73
C SER A 22 -15.25 29.46 14.69
N SER A 23 -14.81 29.05 13.49
CA SER A 23 -13.38 28.99 13.15
C SER A 23 -13.11 29.27 11.66
N LEU A 24 -12.49 30.43 11.41
CA LEU A 24 -11.80 30.83 10.18
C LEU A 24 -12.60 30.83 8.85
N GLU A 25 -13.13 32.02 8.51
CA GLU A 25 -13.27 32.46 7.12
C GLU A 25 -11.97 32.17 6.33
N PRO A 26 -11.99 31.38 5.23
CA PRO A 26 -10.79 30.99 4.48
C PRO A 26 -9.94 32.17 3.99
N ARG A 27 -10.56 33.35 3.84
CA ARG A 27 -9.90 34.62 3.46
C ARG A 27 -8.95 35.16 4.54
N THR A 28 -9.04 34.70 5.79
CA THR A 28 -8.28 35.21 6.93
C THR A 28 -7.08 34.35 7.33
N ASP A 29 -6.97 33.12 6.83
CA ASP A 29 -5.86 32.24 7.21
C ASP A 29 -4.54 32.61 6.51
N LYS A 30 -3.48 32.79 7.29
CA LYS A 30 -2.17 33.26 6.81
C LYS A 30 -1.46 32.27 5.88
N VAL A 31 -1.75 30.97 5.95
CA VAL A 31 -1.19 29.98 5.00
C VAL A 31 -1.94 30.04 3.67
N ILE A 32 -3.27 30.13 3.70
CA ILE A 32 -4.12 30.27 2.49
C ILE A 32 -3.81 31.59 1.77
N GLN A 33 -3.69 32.70 2.51
CA GLN A 33 -3.25 34.00 1.98
C GLN A 33 -1.85 33.93 1.35
N CYS A 34 -0.92 33.22 1.99
CA CYS A 34 0.44 33.04 1.46
C CYS A 34 0.46 32.24 0.15
N LEU A 35 -0.31 31.15 0.07
CA LEU A 35 -0.47 30.34 -1.14
C LEU A 35 -1.05 31.17 -2.30
N THR A 36 -2.12 31.95 -2.04
CA THR A 36 -2.69 32.90 -3.01
C THR A 36 -1.68 33.93 -3.48
N ALA A 37 -0.96 34.58 -2.55
CA ALA A 37 0.04 35.60 -2.89
C ALA A 37 1.25 35.05 -3.66
N ALA A 38 1.55 33.75 -3.50
CA ALA A 38 2.59 33.04 -4.25
C ALA A 38 2.08 32.36 -5.54
N GLY A 39 0.81 32.59 -5.93
CA GLY A 39 0.21 32.03 -7.15
C GLY A 39 0.00 30.51 -7.11
N VAL A 40 0.04 29.88 -5.93
CA VAL A 40 -0.11 28.42 -5.79
C VAL A 40 -1.59 28.05 -5.89
N PRO A 41 -2.00 27.20 -6.86
CA PRO A 41 -3.36 26.66 -6.89
C PRO A 41 -3.65 25.88 -5.62
N GLN A 42 -4.86 25.99 -5.07
CA GLN A 42 -5.24 25.36 -3.81
C GLN A 42 -6.73 25.02 -3.79
N ALA A 43 -7.10 23.99 -3.03
CA ALA A 43 -8.49 23.76 -2.65
C ALA A 43 -8.77 24.52 -1.34
N LEU A 44 -9.91 25.20 -1.27
CA LEU A 44 -10.31 25.99 -0.10
C LEU A 44 -11.25 25.18 0.79
N PRO A 45 -11.18 25.34 2.13
CA PRO A 45 -12.14 24.72 3.04
C PRO A 45 -13.59 24.95 2.59
N GLY A 46 -14.39 23.89 2.54
CA GLY A 46 -15.78 23.91 2.09
C GLY A 46 -16.02 23.65 0.60
N THR A 47 -15.00 23.55 -0.27
CA THR A 47 -15.21 23.16 -1.68
C THR A 47 -15.17 21.63 -1.91
N PRO A 48 -15.82 21.10 -2.97
CA PRO A 48 -15.76 19.67 -3.31
C PRO A 48 -14.34 19.17 -3.56
N GLU A 49 -13.46 20.00 -4.10
CA GLU A 49 -12.06 19.67 -4.34
C GLU A 49 -11.30 19.49 -3.03
N PHE A 50 -11.65 20.26 -1.99
CA PHE A 50 -11.04 20.13 -0.67
C PHE A 50 -11.44 18.80 -0.05
N ALA A 51 -12.73 18.48 0.02
CA ALA A 51 -13.23 17.21 0.54
C ALA A 51 -12.64 16.00 -0.22
N THR A 52 -12.53 16.09 -1.54
CA THR A 52 -11.90 15.06 -2.39
C THR A 52 -10.41 14.89 -2.11
N SER A 53 -9.70 15.97 -1.75
CA SER A 53 -8.25 15.97 -1.50
C SER A 53 -7.89 15.62 -0.06
N SER A 54 -8.76 15.92 0.91
CA SER A 54 -8.61 15.51 2.32
C SER A 54 -9.08 14.08 2.58
N SER A 55 -9.97 13.52 1.76
CA SER A 55 -10.48 12.14 1.92
C SER A 55 -9.35 11.11 2.13
N PRO A 56 -9.31 10.40 3.28
CA PRO A 56 -8.31 9.36 3.54
C PRO A 56 -8.64 8.08 2.78
N HIS A 57 -7.63 7.23 2.56
CA HIS A 57 -7.90 5.84 2.16
C HIS A 57 -8.43 5.00 3.32
N ASN A 58 -7.88 5.20 4.53
CA ASN A 58 -8.40 4.58 5.75
C ASN A 58 -9.49 5.49 6.36
N LEU A 59 -10.75 5.15 6.15
CA LEU A 59 -11.90 5.93 6.64
C LEU A 59 -11.99 6.00 8.18
N ARG A 60 -11.28 5.11 8.91
CA ARG A 60 -11.12 5.17 10.37
C ARG A 60 -10.23 6.34 10.84
N LEU A 61 -9.46 6.93 9.94
CA LEU A 61 -8.50 8.01 10.23
C LEU A 61 -8.76 9.23 9.33
N PRO A 62 -9.91 9.92 9.48
CA PRO A 62 -10.13 11.23 8.90
C PRO A 62 -9.31 12.28 9.65
N PHE A 63 -8.67 13.19 8.91
CA PHE A 63 -8.02 14.38 9.44
C PHE A 63 -8.37 15.59 8.57
N THR A 64 -8.37 16.77 9.16
CA THR A 64 -8.76 18.04 8.55
C THR A 64 -7.52 18.89 8.28
N PRO A 65 -7.05 19.00 7.03
CA PRO A 65 -5.98 19.93 6.67
C PRO A 65 -6.37 21.38 6.98
N ARG A 66 -5.40 22.22 7.33
CA ARG A 66 -5.59 23.68 7.40
C ARG A 66 -5.71 24.31 6.01
N ALA A 67 -5.00 23.73 5.04
CA ALA A 67 -5.05 24.13 3.63
C ALA A 67 -4.55 22.97 2.76
N ILE A 68 -4.95 22.96 1.48
CA ILE A 68 -4.51 21.96 0.51
C ILE A 68 -3.97 22.67 -0.74
N ALA A 69 -2.65 22.68 -0.91
CA ALA A 69 -2.01 23.13 -2.14
C ALA A 69 -2.11 22.07 -3.25
N LEU A 70 -2.35 22.52 -4.47
CA LEU A 70 -2.54 21.72 -5.69
C LEU A 70 -1.45 22.08 -6.74
N PRO A 71 -0.16 21.82 -6.45
CA PRO A 71 0.95 22.27 -7.30
C PRO A 71 0.96 21.60 -8.70
N ALA A 72 0.71 22.40 -9.73
CA ALA A 72 0.99 22.03 -11.12
C ALA A 72 2.48 22.16 -11.54
N THR A 73 3.36 22.73 -10.69
CA THR A 73 4.79 22.95 -11.01
C THR A 73 5.69 22.72 -9.79
N VAL A 74 6.99 22.51 -10.03
CA VAL A 74 8.02 22.44 -8.97
C VAL A 74 8.07 23.75 -8.16
N ALA A 75 7.94 24.90 -8.82
CA ALA A 75 7.91 26.20 -8.16
C ALA A 75 6.72 26.33 -7.20
N HIS A 76 5.55 25.78 -7.54
CA HIS A 76 4.39 25.74 -6.64
C HIS A 76 4.66 24.88 -5.39
N VAL A 77 5.42 23.78 -5.51
CA VAL A 77 5.86 22.97 -4.35
C VAL A 77 6.82 23.78 -3.46
N GLN A 78 7.81 24.46 -4.05
CA GLN A 78 8.74 25.33 -3.30
C GLN A 78 8.01 26.44 -2.54
N ALA A 79 7.05 27.09 -3.20
CA ALA A 79 6.22 28.15 -2.62
C ALA A 79 5.31 27.62 -1.50
N ALA A 80 4.69 26.46 -1.68
CA ALA A 80 3.85 25.84 -0.64
C ALA A 80 4.67 25.45 0.60
N VAL A 81 5.85 24.83 0.43
CA VAL A 81 6.77 24.54 1.54
C VAL A 81 7.24 25.82 2.23
N ALA A 82 7.50 26.89 1.47
CA ALA A 82 7.88 28.19 2.03
C ALA A 82 6.74 28.81 2.85
N CYS A 83 5.49 28.71 2.37
CA CYS A 83 4.31 29.19 3.09
C CYS A 83 4.00 28.40 4.35
N GLY A 84 4.16 27.07 4.34
CA GLY A 84 4.05 26.24 5.55
C GLY A 84 5.07 26.66 6.60
N ARG A 85 6.37 26.69 6.21
CA ARG A 85 7.48 27.14 7.06
C ARG A 85 7.29 28.55 7.61
N LYS A 86 6.90 29.52 6.76
CA LYS A 86 6.70 30.93 7.13
C LYS A 86 5.60 31.12 8.19
N ASN A 87 4.59 30.24 8.20
CA ASN A 87 3.44 30.32 9.11
C ASN A 87 3.50 29.30 10.27
N GLY A 88 4.58 28.53 10.41
CA GLY A 88 4.72 27.50 11.45
C GLY A 88 3.79 26.28 11.27
N VAL A 89 3.31 26.04 10.06
CA VAL A 89 2.37 24.95 9.74
C VAL A 89 3.15 23.71 9.26
N LYS A 90 2.90 22.55 9.87
CA LYS A 90 3.46 21.24 9.45
C LYS A 90 3.02 20.93 8.00
N VAL A 91 3.90 20.33 7.20
CA VAL A 91 3.68 20.16 5.74
C VAL A 91 3.81 18.68 5.34
N ASN A 92 2.79 18.14 4.68
CA ASN A 92 2.75 16.73 4.25
C ASN A 92 2.49 16.61 2.74
N ALA A 93 3.18 15.69 2.08
CA ALA A 93 2.97 15.40 0.66
C ALA A 93 1.94 14.28 0.45
N ARG A 94 1.00 14.48 -0.49
CA ARG A 94 0.03 13.47 -0.92
C ARG A 94 0.28 13.07 -2.36
N SER A 95 0.53 11.76 -2.58
CA SER A 95 0.60 11.13 -3.91
C SER A 95 -0.63 10.23 -4.14
N GLY A 96 -0.61 9.03 -3.56
CA GLY A 96 -1.71 8.07 -3.75
C GLY A 96 -2.96 8.40 -2.93
N GLY A 97 -2.78 8.88 -1.69
CA GLY A 97 -3.79 8.85 -0.64
C GLY A 97 -3.81 7.53 0.16
N HIS A 98 -3.24 6.46 -0.41
CA HIS A 98 -3.22 5.08 0.09
C HIS A 98 -2.29 4.82 1.31
N ASN A 99 -2.20 5.76 2.26
CA ASN A 99 -1.45 5.56 3.50
C ASN A 99 -2.39 5.03 4.59
N TYR A 100 -2.12 3.83 5.13
CA TYR A 100 -2.99 3.19 6.13
C TYR A 100 -3.12 3.98 7.44
N GLY A 101 -2.15 4.84 7.77
CA GLY A 101 -2.18 5.76 8.91
C GLY A 101 -2.61 7.20 8.57
N SER A 102 -3.12 7.45 7.36
CA SER A 102 -3.51 8.79 6.86
C SER A 102 -2.42 9.88 6.91
N HIS A 103 -1.13 9.53 7.07
CA HIS A 103 -0.03 10.50 7.13
C HIS A 103 0.09 11.39 5.87
N GLY A 104 -0.45 10.96 4.74
CA GLY A 104 -0.52 11.78 3.51
C GLY A 104 -1.43 13.01 3.62
N ILE A 105 -2.30 13.10 4.63
CA ILE A 105 -3.13 14.28 4.92
C ILE A 105 -2.75 14.99 6.24
N GLY A 106 -1.75 14.48 6.94
CA GLY A 106 -1.25 14.99 8.22
C GLY A 106 -0.82 13.87 9.15
N GLY A 107 -1.75 12.98 9.47
CA GLY A 107 -1.67 12.07 10.64
C GLY A 107 -2.24 12.70 11.91
N GLU A 108 -2.59 13.98 11.84
CA GLU A 108 -3.25 14.84 12.83
C GLU A 108 -3.85 16.05 12.07
N ASP A 109 -4.72 16.83 12.73
CA ASP A 109 -5.38 18.00 12.11
C ASP A 109 -4.45 19.21 11.92
N GLY A 110 -4.86 20.13 11.04
CA GLY A 110 -4.25 21.47 10.92
C GLY A 110 -2.99 21.57 10.04
N HIS A 111 -2.65 20.51 9.31
CA HIS A 111 -1.50 20.48 8.40
C HIS A 111 -1.75 21.20 7.08
N LEU A 112 -0.66 21.66 6.43
CA LEU A 112 -0.67 22.02 5.01
C LEU A 112 -0.40 20.75 4.19
N VAL A 113 -1.42 20.29 3.47
CA VAL A 113 -1.27 19.18 2.52
C VAL A 113 -0.85 19.72 1.16
N ILE A 114 0.13 19.07 0.54
CA ILE A 114 0.59 19.36 -0.81
C ILE A 114 0.23 18.15 -1.68
N ASP A 115 -0.89 18.24 -2.41
CA ASP A 115 -1.43 17.16 -3.24
C ASP A 115 -0.82 17.19 -4.64
N LEU A 116 0.07 16.23 -4.87
CA LEU A 116 0.90 16.12 -6.05
C LEU A 116 0.17 15.53 -7.27
N LYS A 117 -1.15 15.30 -7.20
CA LYS A 117 -1.94 14.66 -8.28
C LYS A 117 -1.83 15.32 -9.67
N PHE A 118 -1.41 16.57 -9.76
CA PHE A 118 -1.15 17.28 -11.03
C PHE A 118 0.29 17.13 -11.55
N LEU A 119 1.22 16.67 -10.72
CA LEU A 119 2.56 16.23 -11.13
C LEU A 119 2.53 14.73 -11.42
N ASN A 120 1.79 14.32 -12.46
CA ASN A 120 1.44 12.91 -12.74
C ASN A 120 1.92 12.38 -14.11
N GLN A 121 2.67 13.18 -14.87
CA GLN A 121 3.13 12.81 -16.21
C GLN A 121 4.14 11.64 -16.18
N THR A 122 4.09 10.80 -17.21
CA THR A 122 5.06 9.73 -17.47
C THR A 122 5.60 9.90 -18.90
N ILE A 123 6.93 9.97 -19.04
CA ILE A 123 7.63 10.16 -20.31
C ILE A 123 8.75 9.11 -20.40
N ILE A 124 8.79 8.33 -21.48
CA ILE A 124 9.78 7.25 -21.67
C ILE A 124 10.69 7.62 -22.83
N ASP A 125 12.01 7.70 -22.60
CA ASP A 125 13.01 7.76 -23.68
C ASP A 125 13.42 6.33 -24.06
N SER A 126 12.95 5.88 -25.22
CA SER A 126 13.20 4.54 -25.76
C SER A 126 14.67 4.28 -26.12
N ARG A 127 15.50 5.32 -26.26
CA ARG A 127 16.94 5.18 -26.55
C ARG A 127 17.76 4.95 -25.30
N THR A 128 17.40 5.61 -24.19
CA THR A 128 18.11 5.46 -22.90
C THR A 128 17.46 4.45 -21.96
N GLN A 129 16.24 3.97 -22.28
CA GLN A 129 15.43 3.10 -21.41
C GLN A 129 15.22 3.72 -20.02
N ILE A 130 14.89 5.03 -20.03
CA ILE A 130 14.58 5.80 -18.82
C ILE A 130 13.14 6.30 -18.89
N ALA A 131 12.34 5.95 -17.88
CA ALA A 131 11.03 6.52 -17.61
C ALA A 131 11.17 7.68 -16.61
N THR A 132 10.85 8.89 -17.04
CA THR A 132 10.67 10.05 -16.16
C THR A 132 9.21 10.08 -15.70
N VAL A 133 8.97 10.06 -14.39
CA VAL A 133 7.64 9.86 -13.79
C VAL A 133 7.37 10.90 -12.70
N GLY A 134 6.19 11.50 -12.74
CA GLY A 134 5.70 12.43 -11.72
C GLY A 134 5.20 11.72 -10.45
N PRO A 135 5.40 12.30 -9.26
CA PRO A 135 5.02 11.70 -7.97
C PRO A 135 3.52 11.45 -7.79
N GLY A 136 2.66 12.17 -8.50
CA GLY A 136 1.20 11.99 -8.50
C GLY A 136 0.68 10.92 -9.45
N ALA A 137 1.55 10.31 -10.27
CA ALA A 137 1.18 9.20 -11.14
C ALA A 137 0.67 8.01 -10.30
N LYS A 138 -0.35 7.30 -10.80
CA LYS A 138 -0.83 6.05 -10.20
C LYS A 138 -0.06 4.86 -10.77
N LEU A 139 -0.09 3.71 -10.09
CA LEU A 139 0.50 2.46 -10.59
C LEU A 139 -0.31 1.79 -11.73
N GLY A 140 -1.43 2.39 -12.14
CA GLY A 140 -2.29 1.86 -13.21
C GLY A 140 -3.23 0.76 -12.73
N ASN A 141 -3.70 -0.06 -13.68
CA ASN A 141 -4.88 -0.92 -13.53
C ASN A 141 -4.80 -1.94 -12.36
N LEU A 142 -3.60 -2.36 -11.96
CA LEU A 142 -3.41 -3.33 -10.87
C LEU A 142 -3.45 -2.70 -9.47
N ALA A 143 -3.31 -1.38 -9.35
CA ALA A 143 -3.28 -0.67 -8.06
C ALA A 143 -3.71 0.80 -8.23
N ILE A 144 -4.93 1.01 -8.75
CA ILE A 144 -5.45 2.30 -9.25
C ILE A 144 -5.37 3.44 -8.22
N ALA A 145 -5.57 3.14 -6.94
CA ALA A 145 -5.49 4.13 -5.87
C ALA A 145 -4.04 4.46 -5.44
N VAL A 146 -3.09 3.54 -5.61
CA VAL A 146 -1.70 3.68 -5.16
C VAL A 146 -0.92 4.63 -6.08
N GLY A 147 -0.22 5.59 -5.49
CA GLY A 147 0.58 6.59 -6.21
C GLY A 147 2.07 6.31 -6.13
N VAL A 148 2.76 6.44 -7.28
CA VAL A 148 4.20 6.17 -7.48
C VAL A 148 5.04 6.75 -6.34
N GLY A 149 4.89 8.04 -6.03
CA GLY A 149 5.72 8.71 -5.03
C GLY A 149 5.62 8.13 -3.62
N GLY A 150 4.43 7.68 -3.20
CA GLY A 150 4.26 7.03 -1.90
C GLY A 150 4.79 5.60 -1.86
N HIS A 151 4.73 4.89 -2.99
CA HIS A 151 5.09 3.47 -3.11
C HIS A 151 6.60 3.28 -3.26
N VAL A 152 7.26 4.01 -4.19
CA VAL A 152 8.70 3.88 -4.43
C VAL A 152 9.54 4.29 -3.22
N LEU A 153 9.17 5.36 -2.52
CA LEU A 153 9.98 5.93 -1.44
C LEU A 153 10.09 5.00 -0.21
N HIS A 154 9.31 3.91 -0.16
CA HIS A 154 9.26 2.95 0.95
C HIS A 154 9.45 1.49 0.51
N GLY A 155 9.83 1.26 -0.76
CA GLY A 155 9.98 -0.09 -1.31
C GLY A 155 9.28 -0.21 -2.66
N GLY A 156 8.02 -0.66 -2.60
CA GLY A 156 7.22 -1.00 -3.75
C GLY A 156 7.36 -2.47 -4.14
N TRP A 157 6.65 -3.33 -3.42
CA TRP A 157 6.51 -4.76 -3.72
C TRP A 157 5.35 -4.98 -4.69
N GLY A 158 5.49 -5.97 -5.58
CA GLY A 158 4.40 -6.48 -6.42
C GLY A 158 4.77 -7.81 -7.07
N TYR A 159 3.93 -8.29 -7.99
CA TYR A 159 4.08 -9.55 -8.71
C TYR A 159 5.27 -9.63 -9.71
N SER A 160 6.27 -8.76 -9.56
CA SER A 160 7.56 -8.83 -10.25
C SER A 160 8.75 -8.90 -9.27
N THR A 161 8.54 -8.75 -7.97
CA THR A 161 9.62 -8.49 -7.01
C THR A 161 10.54 -9.68 -6.74
N HIS A 162 10.05 -10.92 -6.86
CA HIS A 162 10.92 -12.09 -6.82
C HIS A 162 11.84 -12.16 -8.06
N ASN A 163 11.34 -11.72 -9.22
CA ASN A 163 12.08 -11.74 -10.50
C ASN A 163 13.05 -10.56 -10.64
N HIS A 164 12.71 -9.39 -10.08
CA HIS A 164 13.34 -8.12 -10.45
C HIS A 164 13.73 -7.21 -9.27
N GLY A 165 13.28 -7.48 -8.04
CA GLY A 165 13.51 -6.61 -6.89
C GLY A 165 12.36 -5.62 -6.63
N LEU A 166 12.57 -4.67 -5.73
CA LEU A 166 11.56 -3.66 -5.41
C LEU A 166 11.54 -2.56 -6.49
N PHE A 167 10.43 -1.84 -6.59
CA PHE A 167 10.30 -0.70 -7.50
C PHE A 167 11.40 0.36 -7.27
N LEU A 168 11.86 0.52 -6.03
CA LEU A 168 12.99 1.40 -5.68
C LEU A 168 14.37 0.97 -6.19
N ASP A 169 14.55 -0.26 -6.65
CA ASP A 169 15.84 -0.75 -7.15
C ASP A 169 16.11 -0.27 -8.58
N TYR A 170 15.03 -0.03 -9.33
CA TYR A 170 15.05 0.57 -10.66
C TYR A 170 15.09 2.10 -10.63
N LEU A 171 15.03 2.72 -9.46
CA LEU A 171 15.16 4.16 -9.31
C LEU A 171 16.62 4.59 -9.56
N GLU A 172 16.81 5.61 -10.40
CA GLU A 172 18.13 6.15 -10.76
C GLU A 172 18.31 7.61 -10.31
N GLU A 173 17.22 8.38 -10.24
CA GLU A 173 17.25 9.80 -9.84
C GLU A 173 15.93 10.21 -9.17
N VAL A 174 16.03 11.07 -8.15
CA VAL A 174 14.91 11.82 -7.57
C VAL A 174 15.21 13.31 -7.67
N GLN A 175 14.26 14.12 -8.13
CA GLN A 175 14.23 15.55 -7.82
C GLN A 175 13.23 15.79 -6.69
N MET A 176 13.57 16.64 -5.74
CA MET A 176 12.72 16.96 -4.60
C MET A 176 12.89 18.40 -4.10
N VAL A 177 11.90 18.87 -3.35
CA VAL A 177 11.95 20.11 -2.57
C VAL A 177 12.21 19.78 -1.10
N THR A 178 13.26 20.36 -0.52
CA THR A 178 13.65 20.19 0.89
C THR A 178 12.98 21.23 1.80
N ALA A 179 13.07 21.07 3.13
CA ALA A 179 12.40 21.92 4.15
C ALA A 179 12.90 23.40 4.23
N ASN A 180 13.82 23.79 3.35
CA ASN A 180 14.25 25.18 3.09
C ASN A 180 13.76 25.72 1.73
N SER A 181 12.84 25.00 1.06
CA SER A 181 12.33 25.26 -0.28
C SER A 181 13.38 25.23 -1.42
N ALA A 182 14.57 24.69 -1.18
CA ALA A 182 15.53 24.41 -2.25
C ALA A 182 15.09 23.18 -3.06
N VAL A 183 15.35 23.20 -4.38
CA VAL A 183 15.26 21.99 -5.22
C VAL A 183 16.61 21.30 -5.20
N VAL A 184 16.61 20.01 -4.89
CA VAL A 184 17.80 19.15 -4.98
C VAL A 184 17.52 17.95 -5.90
N THR A 185 18.60 17.39 -6.45
CA THR A 185 18.58 16.12 -7.17
C THR A 185 19.45 15.12 -6.45
N ALA A 186 18.92 13.90 -6.27
CA ALA A 186 19.55 12.79 -5.58
C ALA A 186 19.68 11.61 -6.56
N SER A 187 20.87 11.04 -6.67
CA SER A 187 21.23 9.90 -7.52
C SER A 187 22.44 9.16 -6.93
N LYS A 188 22.91 8.10 -7.58
CA LYS A 188 24.17 7.40 -7.23
C LYS A 188 25.41 8.31 -7.31
N THR A 189 25.34 9.46 -7.98
CA THR A 189 26.48 10.38 -8.22
C THR A 189 26.25 11.80 -7.71
N GLN A 190 25.06 12.12 -7.17
CA GLN A 190 24.72 13.44 -6.64
C GLN A 190 23.87 13.26 -5.38
N ASN A 191 24.31 13.82 -4.24
CA ASN A 191 23.68 13.59 -2.92
C ASN A 191 23.40 12.09 -2.63
N PRO A 192 24.42 11.20 -2.67
CA PRO A 192 24.22 9.75 -2.61
C PRO A 192 23.59 9.27 -1.29
N GLU A 193 23.92 9.87 -0.15
CA GLU A 193 23.31 9.54 1.15
C GLU A 193 21.79 9.82 1.16
N LEU A 194 21.38 10.93 0.57
CA LEU A 194 19.96 11.27 0.39
C LEU A 194 19.30 10.28 -0.59
N PHE A 195 19.99 9.89 -1.65
CA PHE A 195 19.50 8.89 -2.61
C PHE A 195 19.40 7.47 -2.03
N TRP A 196 20.23 7.14 -1.05
CA TRP A 196 20.10 5.94 -0.23
C TRP A 196 18.89 6.02 0.69
N GLY A 197 18.75 7.12 1.44
CA GLY A 197 17.63 7.35 2.37
C GLY A 197 16.27 7.35 1.69
N LEU A 198 16.16 7.98 0.51
CA LEU A 198 14.95 8.04 -0.31
C LEU A 198 14.47 6.66 -0.80
N ARG A 199 15.33 5.65 -0.84
CA ARG A 199 14.99 4.28 -1.25
C ARG A 199 14.69 3.42 -0.02
N GLY A 200 13.59 3.73 0.67
CA GLY A 200 13.06 2.95 1.80
C GLY A 200 12.46 3.78 2.93
N ALA A 201 12.92 5.02 3.14
CA ALA A 201 12.46 5.93 4.21
C ALA A 201 12.10 7.33 3.67
N GLY A 202 11.72 7.42 2.40
CA GLY A 202 11.83 8.66 1.65
C GLY A 202 10.91 9.81 2.06
N MET A 203 9.83 9.57 2.82
CA MET A 203 8.97 10.65 3.32
C MET A 203 9.70 11.62 4.28
N SER A 204 10.77 11.18 4.94
CA SER A 204 11.45 11.95 5.99
C SER A 204 12.31 13.12 5.49
N PHE A 205 12.60 13.20 4.20
CA PHE A 205 13.62 14.12 3.66
C PHE A 205 13.07 15.32 2.89
N GLY A 206 11.78 15.30 2.51
CA GLY A 206 11.13 16.37 1.73
C GLY A 206 10.17 15.83 0.67
N ILE A 207 9.83 16.66 -0.32
CA ILE A 207 8.75 16.40 -1.27
C ILE A 207 9.34 16.08 -2.65
N ALA A 208 9.31 14.81 -3.07
CA ALA A 208 9.70 14.42 -4.42
C ALA A 208 8.79 15.07 -5.47
N THR A 209 9.38 15.60 -6.55
CA THR A 209 8.70 16.28 -7.66
C THR A 209 8.92 15.60 -9.02
N ARG A 210 9.94 14.76 -9.14
CA ARG A 210 10.22 13.91 -10.32
C ARG A 210 11.01 12.68 -9.88
N PHE A 211 10.70 11.54 -10.49
CA PHE A 211 11.53 10.34 -10.45
C PHE A 211 12.09 10.03 -11.85
N LYS A 212 13.26 9.40 -11.94
CA LYS A 212 13.71 8.67 -13.12
C LYS A 212 13.93 7.21 -12.77
N PHE A 213 13.33 6.33 -13.55
CA PHE A 213 13.46 4.87 -13.44
C PHE A 213 14.14 4.30 -14.67
N ARG A 214 14.97 3.28 -14.48
CA ARG A 214 15.42 2.40 -15.57
C ARG A 214 14.27 1.44 -15.90
N THR A 215 13.84 1.38 -17.16
CA THR A 215 12.82 0.43 -17.61
C THR A 215 13.42 -0.96 -17.81
N ILE A 216 12.59 -1.99 -17.59
CA ILE A 216 12.86 -3.36 -18.02
C ILE A 216 12.08 -3.67 -19.30
N PRO A 217 12.54 -4.61 -20.15
CA PRO A 217 11.72 -5.17 -21.22
C PRO A 217 10.42 -5.77 -20.65
N GLN A 218 9.31 -5.56 -21.35
CA GLN A 218 8.06 -6.26 -21.02
C GLN A 218 8.25 -7.78 -21.27
N PRO A 219 7.90 -8.67 -20.32
CA PRO A 219 7.89 -10.10 -20.56
C PRO A 219 6.94 -10.46 -21.73
N PRO A 220 7.32 -11.40 -22.62
CA PRO A 220 6.49 -11.77 -23.76
C PRO A 220 5.20 -12.49 -23.35
N GLU A 221 5.25 -13.22 -22.22
CA GLU A 221 4.12 -13.90 -21.59
C GLU A 221 4.16 -13.67 -20.07
N ILE A 222 2.98 -13.55 -19.46
CA ILE A 222 2.79 -13.55 -18.00
C ILE A 222 1.54 -14.38 -17.70
N GLN A 223 1.70 -15.42 -16.88
CA GLN A 223 0.58 -16.24 -16.42
C GLN A 223 0.15 -15.73 -15.04
N LEU A 224 -1.01 -15.05 -14.97
CA LEU A 224 -1.66 -14.74 -13.68
C LEU A 224 -2.44 -15.96 -13.20
N PHE A 225 -2.38 -16.25 -11.90
CA PHE A 225 -3.06 -17.41 -11.32
C PHE A 225 -3.71 -17.12 -9.97
N TYR A 226 -4.77 -17.87 -9.70
CA TYR A 226 -5.63 -17.75 -8.52
C TYR A 226 -6.15 -19.16 -8.18
N THR A 227 -5.55 -19.81 -7.18
CA THR A 227 -5.88 -21.17 -6.74
C THR A 227 -6.43 -21.13 -5.30
N PRO A 228 -7.75 -20.99 -5.13
CA PRO A 228 -8.42 -21.02 -3.82
C PRO A 228 -8.63 -22.45 -3.29
N PHE A 229 -8.38 -22.62 -2.00
CA PHE A 229 -8.65 -23.85 -1.26
C PHE A 229 -9.53 -23.58 -0.03
N ALA A 230 -10.51 -24.45 0.21
CA ALA A 230 -11.19 -24.55 1.50
C ALA A 230 -10.56 -25.72 2.27
N TRP A 231 -9.80 -25.40 3.32
CA TRP A 231 -9.01 -26.37 4.09
C TRP A 231 -9.38 -26.33 5.58
N ASN A 232 -9.55 -27.50 6.20
CA ASN A 232 -9.61 -27.59 7.66
C ASN A 232 -8.21 -27.34 8.30
N LEU A 233 -8.14 -27.15 9.62
CA LEU A 233 -6.90 -26.81 10.31
C LEU A 233 -5.71 -27.78 10.05
N THR A 234 -5.95 -29.08 9.92
CA THR A 234 -4.91 -30.08 9.60
C THR A 234 -4.40 -29.88 8.17
N GLN A 235 -5.32 -29.66 7.23
CA GLN A 235 -5.01 -29.39 5.83
C GLN A 235 -4.24 -28.07 5.67
N ALA A 236 -4.69 -27.01 6.36
CA ALA A 236 -4.07 -25.70 6.38
C ALA A 236 -2.61 -25.72 6.88
N LYS A 237 -2.33 -26.46 7.97
CA LYS A 237 -0.98 -26.62 8.50
C LYS A 237 -0.04 -27.31 7.49
N ALA A 238 -0.52 -28.33 6.79
CA ALA A 238 0.28 -29.01 5.78
C ALA A 238 0.49 -28.17 4.51
N GLY A 239 -0.54 -27.46 4.04
CA GLY A 239 -0.42 -26.51 2.93
C GLY A 239 0.55 -25.37 3.24
N TRP A 240 0.54 -24.86 4.47
CA TRP A 240 1.50 -23.85 4.95
C TRP A 240 2.93 -24.38 5.05
N GLN A 241 3.16 -25.62 5.49
CA GLN A 241 4.48 -26.26 5.43
C GLN A 241 5.00 -26.34 3.99
N ILE A 242 4.18 -26.82 3.04
CA ILE A 242 4.57 -26.97 1.63
C ILE A 242 4.86 -25.62 0.97
N TYR A 243 4.08 -24.57 1.29
CA TYR A 243 4.37 -23.21 0.83
C TYR A 243 5.72 -22.70 1.36
N GLN A 244 6.03 -22.95 2.64
CA GLN A 244 7.31 -22.57 3.22
C GLN A 244 8.49 -23.30 2.60
N ASP A 245 8.40 -24.62 2.46
CA ASP A 245 9.46 -25.42 1.81
C ASP A 245 9.67 -24.97 0.37
N TYR A 246 8.60 -24.75 -0.40
CA TYR A 246 8.68 -24.27 -1.78
C TYR A 246 9.38 -22.91 -1.88
N VAL A 247 9.01 -21.94 -1.03
CA VAL A 247 9.61 -20.60 -0.98
C VAL A 247 11.06 -20.60 -0.50
N ALA A 248 11.42 -21.49 0.43
CA ALA A 248 12.79 -21.67 0.90
C ALA A 248 13.67 -22.51 -0.06
N SER A 249 13.06 -23.23 -1.01
CA SER A 249 13.76 -24.11 -1.95
C SER A 249 14.34 -23.38 -3.18
N LYS A 250 15.22 -24.09 -3.89
CA LYS A 250 15.60 -23.75 -5.28
C LYS A 250 14.59 -24.22 -6.34
N ALA A 251 13.50 -24.90 -5.95
CA ALA A 251 12.50 -25.43 -6.88
C ALA A 251 11.49 -24.36 -7.33
N ARG A 252 11.28 -23.30 -6.54
CA ARG A 252 10.59 -22.09 -7.02
C ARG A 252 11.54 -21.31 -7.94
N PRO A 253 11.23 -21.15 -9.24
CA PRO A 253 12.09 -20.44 -10.18
C PRO A 253 12.02 -18.92 -9.94
N ARG A 254 12.92 -18.16 -10.56
CA ARG A 254 13.03 -16.70 -10.39
C ARG A 254 11.75 -15.97 -10.86
N GLU A 255 11.11 -16.51 -11.89
CA GLU A 255 9.94 -15.95 -12.57
C GLU A 255 8.64 -16.14 -11.78
N MET A 256 8.62 -17.04 -10.78
CA MET A 256 7.44 -17.35 -9.96
C MET A 256 7.29 -16.37 -8.79
N ASN A 257 6.37 -15.43 -8.94
CA ASN A 257 5.97 -14.50 -7.88
C ASN A 257 4.66 -15.03 -7.29
N ILE A 258 4.63 -15.33 -5.99
CA ILE A 258 3.50 -16.00 -5.32
C ILE A 258 3.24 -15.41 -3.94
N ARG A 259 1.97 -15.34 -3.56
CA ARG A 259 1.50 -15.10 -2.19
C ARG A 259 0.36 -16.05 -1.83
N VAL A 260 0.15 -16.26 -0.54
CA VAL A 260 -1.11 -16.82 -0.03
C VAL A 260 -1.91 -15.71 0.65
N VAL A 261 -3.21 -15.65 0.37
CA VAL A 261 -4.18 -14.80 1.07
C VAL A 261 -5.10 -15.72 1.87
N ILE A 262 -5.17 -15.50 3.17
CA ILE A 262 -5.99 -16.26 4.10
C ILE A 262 -7.13 -15.36 4.58
N SER A 263 -8.38 -15.77 4.40
CA SER A 263 -9.56 -14.99 4.81
C SER A 263 -10.76 -15.88 5.13
N SER A 264 -11.68 -15.41 5.96
CA SER A 264 -13.02 -16.01 6.06
C SER A 264 -13.80 -15.79 4.76
N GLY A 265 -14.59 -16.78 4.33
CA GLY A 265 -15.50 -16.64 3.20
C GLY A 265 -16.26 -17.91 2.86
N THR A 266 -16.98 -17.90 1.73
CA THR A 266 -17.73 -19.06 1.24
C THR A 266 -17.21 -19.47 -0.13
N PHE A 267 -16.68 -20.69 -0.25
CA PHE A 267 -16.14 -21.26 -1.48
C PHE A 267 -16.82 -22.59 -1.82
N ILE A 268 -17.33 -22.70 -3.05
CA ILE A 268 -18.13 -23.85 -3.56
C ILE A 268 -19.20 -24.28 -2.52
N GLY A 269 -19.97 -23.30 -2.02
CA GLY A 269 -21.05 -23.53 -1.05
C GLY A 269 -20.61 -23.86 0.38
N THR A 270 -19.31 -24.02 0.65
CA THR A 270 -18.77 -24.28 2.00
C THR A 270 -18.25 -22.97 2.59
N GLN A 271 -18.72 -22.61 3.80
CA GLN A 271 -18.25 -21.42 4.52
C GLN A 271 -17.15 -21.81 5.53
N GLY A 272 -16.07 -21.05 5.58
CA GLY A 272 -14.89 -21.33 6.41
C GLY A 272 -13.68 -20.48 6.00
N THR A 273 -12.47 -20.94 6.31
CA THR A 273 -11.23 -20.27 5.90
C THR A 273 -10.83 -20.66 4.48
N ILE A 274 -10.64 -19.65 3.63
CA ILE A 274 -10.14 -19.79 2.27
C ILE A 274 -8.64 -19.48 2.27
N PHE A 275 -7.85 -20.35 1.64
CA PHE A 275 -6.43 -20.15 1.33
C PHE A 275 -6.31 -19.92 -0.18
N LEU A 276 -6.19 -18.67 -0.61
CA LEU A 276 -6.00 -18.29 -2.01
C LEU A 276 -4.51 -18.15 -2.31
N PHE A 277 -3.96 -19.10 -3.06
CA PHE A 277 -2.62 -18.96 -3.65
C PHE A 277 -2.74 -18.18 -4.95
N GLU A 278 -2.15 -16.99 -4.99
CA GLU A 278 -2.23 -16.11 -6.16
C GLU A 278 -0.89 -15.48 -6.51
N GLY A 279 -0.73 -15.09 -7.77
CA GLY A 279 0.56 -14.60 -8.25
C GLY A 279 0.68 -14.42 -9.75
N ALA A 280 1.93 -14.29 -10.18
CA ALA A 280 2.31 -14.18 -11.59
C ALA A 280 3.56 -15.00 -11.88
N TYR A 281 3.51 -15.81 -12.93
CA TYR A 281 4.69 -16.44 -13.53
C TYR A 281 5.11 -15.70 -14.80
N HIS A 282 6.34 -15.21 -14.83
CA HIS A 282 6.90 -14.42 -15.94
C HIS A 282 7.49 -15.31 -17.03
N GLY A 283 6.64 -16.02 -17.78
CA GLY A 283 7.07 -16.92 -18.84
C GLY A 283 5.93 -17.72 -19.45
N SER A 284 6.29 -18.79 -20.17
CA SER A 284 5.32 -19.59 -20.92
C SER A 284 4.33 -20.31 -20.02
N LYS A 285 3.11 -20.54 -20.51
CA LYS A 285 2.13 -21.38 -19.82
C LYS A 285 2.66 -22.79 -19.52
N ALA A 286 3.39 -23.38 -20.46
CA ALA A 286 3.94 -24.73 -20.32
C ALA A 286 5.05 -24.82 -19.26
N ASP A 287 5.73 -23.72 -18.93
CA ASP A 287 6.69 -23.68 -17.83
C ASP A 287 6.02 -23.38 -16.48
N TYR A 288 5.05 -22.46 -16.46
CA TYR A 288 4.18 -22.21 -15.30
C TYR A 288 3.57 -23.52 -14.76
N GLU A 289 2.99 -24.35 -15.64
CA GLU A 289 2.35 -25.62 -15.27
C GLU A 289 3.32 -26.63 -14.63
N LYS A 290 4.63 -26.57 -14.94
CA LYS A 290 5.67 -27.39 -14.28
C LYS A 290 5.96 -26.89 -12.87
N PHE A 291 6.05 -25.57 -12.69
CA PHE A 291 6.50 -24.95 -11.45
C PHE A 291 5.41 -24.73 -10.42
N ILE A 292 4.15 -24.55 -10.83
CA ILE A 292 3.00 -24.45 -9.92
C ILE A 292 2.51 -25.81 -9.42
N LYS A 293 3.03 -26.93 -9.96
CA LYS A 293 2.58 -28.29 -9.62
C LYS A 293 2.43 -28.58 -8.11
N PRO A 294 3.27 -28.07 -7.18
CA PRO A 294 3.07 -28.25 -5.73
C PRO A 294 1.77 -27.64 -5.16
N PHE A 295 0.98 -26.94 -5.98
CA PHE A 295 -0.30 -26.32 -5.65
C PHE A 295 -1.41 -26.69 -6.66
N ASN A 296 -1.19 -27.68 -7.54
CA ASN A 296 -2.23 -28.25 -8.42
C ASN A 296 -2.62 -29.64 -7.87
N ASP A 297 -3.71 -29.68 -7.13
CA ASP A 297 -3.94 -30.63 -6.04
C ASP A 297 -5.11 -31.60 -6.28
N PRO A 298 -5.04 -32.90 -5.90
CA PRO A 298 -5.69 -33.36 -4.65
C PRO A 298 -5.10 -34.68 -4.03
N TYR A 299 -4.52 -34.74 -2.83
CA TYR A 299 -4.44 -33.77 -1.72
C TYR A 299 -3.20 -34.05 -0.84
N MET A 300 -2.12 -33.27 -0.71
CA MET A 300 -1.65 -31.98 -1.27
C MET A 300 -0.76 -31.99 -2.55
N ASP A 301 -0.39 -33.06 -3.25
CA ASP A 301 -1.18 -34.20 -3.78
C ASP A 301 -1.18 -35.43 -2.85
N SER A 302 -0.27 -35.47 -1.88
CA SER A 302 -0.27 -36.40 -0.72
C SER A 302 0.69 -35.96 0.40
N LEU A 303 0.60 -34.67 0.78
CA LEU A 303 1.47 -33.99 1.75
C LEU A 303 2.97 -34.17 1.46
N LEU A 304 3.33 -34.30 0.17
CA LEU A 304 4.68 -34.62 -0.33
C LEU A 304 5.37 -35.78 0.42
N TYR A 305 4.59 -36.79 0.83
CA TYR A 305 5.04 -38.03 1.48
C TYR A 305 5.94 -37.84 2.72
N ALA A 306 5.36 -37.25 3.77
CA ALA A 306 5.75 -37.43 5.19
C ALA A 306 7.17 -36.95 5.59
N ASN A 307 7.51 -35.70 5.24
CA ASN A 307 8.80 -35.10 5.58
C ASN A 307 8.92 -34.71 7.07
N ASN A 308 9.98 -35.16 7.74
CA ASN A 308 10.27 -34.89 9.17
C ASN A 308 11.06 -33.58 9.40
N ASN A 309 10.71 -32.51 8.69
CA ASN A 309 11.35 -31.20 8.87
C ASN A 309 10.52 -30.30 9.81
N ALA A 310 11.22 -29.55 10.67
CA ALA A 310 10.57 -28.55 11.51
C ALA A 310 10.15 -27.33 10.68
N LEU A 311 8.92 -26.85 10.93
CA LEU A 311 8.38 -25.60 10.40
C LEU A 311 9.36 -24.43 10.61
N LEU A 312 9.61 -23.62 9.56
CA LEU A 312 10.31 -22.34 9.70
C LEU A 312 9.46 -21.36 10.53
N PHE A 313 8.15 -21.37 10.32
CA PHE A 313 7.15 -20.71 11.12
C PHE A 313 5.92 -21.61 11.27
N SER A 314 5.46 -21.82 12.50
CA SER A 314 4.26 -22.63 12.79
C SER A 314 2.98 -21.79 12.69
N LEU A 315 1.95 -22.25 11.96
CA LEU A 315 0.60 -21.72 12.21
C LEU A 315 0.23 -21.99 13.67
N PRO A 316 -0.39 -21.03 14.39
CA PRO A 316 -0.74 -21.21 15.79
C PRO A 316 -1.67 -22.42 16.00
N ASP A 317 -1.47 -23.12 17.12
CA ASP A 317 -2.40 -24.13 17.64
C ASP A 317 -3.59 -23.51 18.40
N ALA A 318 -3.56 -22.20 18.66
CA ALA A 318 -4.47 -21.50 19.56
C ALA A 318 -5.46 -20.59 18.81
N GLU A 319 -6.75 -20.89 19.00
CA GLU A 319 -7.92 -20.39 18.25
C GLU A 319 -7.91 -20.73 16.75
N PRO A 320 -9.09 -20.97 16.15
CA PRO A 320 -9.13 -21.36 14.75
C PRO A 320 -8.76 -20.18 13.85
N LEU A 321 -8.12 -20.50 12.72
CA LEU A 321 -7.92 -19.58 11.58
C LEU A 321 -9.26 -19.17 10.91
N GLU A 322 -10.39 -19.57 11.50
CA GLU A 322 -11.76 -19.41 11.03
C GLU A 322 -12.49 -18.29 11.80
N SER A 323 -12.05 -17.96 13.03
CA SER A 323 -12.71 -16.93 13.85
C SER A 323 -12.19 -15.53 13.54
N GLY A 324 -13.01 -14.77 12.80
CA GLY A 324 -12.93 -13.31 12.76
C GLY A 324 -13.24 -12.67 14.12
N PRO A 325 -13.11 -11.34 14.24
CA PRO A 325 -13.40 -10.64 15.49
C PRO A 325 -14.88 -10.71 15.88
N ASP A 326 -15.76 -10.56 14.88
CA ASP A 326 -17.22 -10.72 14.93
C ASP A 326 -17.77 -10.93 13.50
N ASP A 327 -19.10 -10.93 13.33
CA ASP A 327 -19.77 -11.04 12.01
C ASP A 327 -19.74 -9.73 11.19
N GLN A 328 -19.26 -8.60 11.74
CA GLN A 328 -19.23 -7.30 11.08
C GLN A 328 -17.86 -7.01 10.42
N ILE A 329 -16.79 -7.56 10.97
CA ILE A 329 -15.42 -7.33 10.52
C ILE A 329 -14.94 -8.46 9.58
N SER A 330 -14.75 -8.11 8.31
CA SER A 330 -14.04 -8.94 7.33
C SER A 330 -12.53 -8.81 7.51
N TRP A 331 -11.79 -9.91 7.48
CA TRP A 331 -10.35 -9.94 7.76
C TRP A 331 -9.55 -10.69 6.69
N LEU A 332 -8.27 -10.36 6.58
CA LEU A 332 -7.33 -10.96 5.63
C LEU A 332 -5.91 -11.03 6.22
N TRP A 333 -5.22 -12.15 5.99
CA TRP A 333 -3.78 -12.27 6.20
C TRP A 333 -3.12 -12.56 4.84
N ILE A 334 -2.30 -11.65 4.33
CA ILE A 334 -1.53 -11.82 3.11
C ILE A 334 -0.10 -12.21 3.51
N VAL A 335 0.38 -13.34 3.01
CA VAL A 335 1.75 -13.81 3.24
C VAL A 335 2.47 -13.91 1.90
N SER A 336 3.11 -12.82 1.50
CA SER A 336 3.79 -12.69 0.21
C SER A 336 5.20 -13.22 0.29
N ALA A 337 5.59 -14.07 -0.67
CA ALA A 337 6.97 -14.54 -0.75
C ALA A 337 7.85 -13.49 -1.45
N ILE A 338 8.91 -13.01 -0.78
CA ILE A 338 9.72 -11.87 -1.24
C ILE A 338 11.19 -12.25 -1.46
N GLY A 339 11.77 -13.04 -0.56
CA GLY A 339 13.13 -13.56 -0.63
C GLY A 339 13.18 -15.06 -0.89
N GLY A 340 14.38 -15.63 -0.80
CA GLY A 340 14.65 -17.06 -1.01
C GLY A 340 15.72 -17.30 -2.08
N PRO A 341 16.18 -18.55 -2.30
CA PRO A 341 17.44 -18.83 -2.99
C PRO A 341 17.56 -18.31 -4.43
N ASN A 342 16.43 -18.12 -5.11
CA ASN A 342 16.36 -17.64 -6.50
C ASN A 342 15.85 -16.19 -6.61
N SER A 343 15.63 -15.48 -5.50
CA SER A 343 15.03 -14.14 -5.50
C SER A 343 16.03 -13.05 -5.87
N ALA A 344 15.63 -12.14 -6.77
CA ALA A 344 16.36 -10.91 -7.06
C ALA A 344 16.64 -10.09 -5.78
N MET A 345 15.67 -10.05 -4.86
CA MET A 345 15.77 -9.33 -3.58
C MET A 345 16.95 -9.76 -2.71
N SER A 346 17.36 -11.03 -2.82
CA SER A 346 18.39 -11.64 -1.98
C SER A 346 19.71 -11.87 -2.72
N ASN A 347 19.70 -11.86 -4.05
CA ASN A 347 20.86 -12.19 -4.89
C ASN A 347 21.43 -10.99 -5.68
N ASP A 348 20.58 -10.07 -6.16
CA ASP A 348 20.98 -9.02 -7.10
C ASP A 348 21.28 -7.68 -6.42
N PHE A 349 20.64 -7.42 -5.27
CA PHE A 349 20.71 -6.15 -4.55
C PHE A 349 21.36 -6.31 -3.17
N PRO A 350 22.55 -5.72 -2.92
CA PRO A 350 23.19 -5.79 -1.62
C PRO A 350 22.31 -5.25 -0.50
N SER A 351 22.33 -5.89 0.68
CA SER A 351 21.45 -5.58 1.82
C SER A 351 21.51 -4.12 2.28
N GLN A 352 22.66 -3.45 2.11
CA GLN A 352 22.89 -2.05 2.48
C GLN A 352 22.80 -1.07 1.29
N SER A 353 22.39 -1.52 0.09
CA SER A 353 22.34 -0.66 -1.11
C SER A 353 21.23 0.41 -1.11
N THR A 354 20.34 0.33 -0.11
CA THR A 354 19.10 1.11 0.10
C THR A 354 18.77 1.22 1.58
N SER A 355 17.95 2.18 2.00
CA SER A 355 17.41 2.22 3.37
C SER A 355 16.34 1.14 3.65
N TYR A 356 15.79 0.48 2.63
CA TYR A 356 14.94 -0.71 2.82
C TYR A 356 15.74 -1.94 3.28
N ALA A 357 15.52 -2.36 4.52
CA ALA A 357 16.35 -3.35 5.21
C ALA A 357 16.01 -4.84 4.94
N HIS A 358 14.77 -5.18 4.60
CA HIS A 358 14.27 -6.57 4.60
C HIS A 358 14.64 -7.39 3.34
N ARG A 359 15.92 -7.34 2.92
CA ARG A 359 16.43 -8.01 1.69
C ARG A 359 16.60 -9.52 1.79
N SER A 360 16.84 -10.03 3.00
CA SER A 360 17.02 -11.46 3.30
C SER A 360 15.76 -12.15 3.85
N SER A 361 14.65 -11.43 4.03
CA SER A 361 13.39 -12.01 4.53
C SER A 361 12.77 -12.93 3.48
N LEU A 362 12.36 -14.15 3.86
CA LEU A 362 11.61 -15.04 2.96
C LEU A 362 10.20 -14.48 2.66
N PHE A 363 9.54 -13.94 3.69
CA PHE A 363 8.14 -13.50 3.64
C PHE A 363 7.95 -12.04 4.04
N LEU A 364 6.93 -11.42 3.46
CA LEU A 364 6.25 -10.24 3.98
C LEU A 364 4.87 -10.67 4.47
N TRP A 365 4.55 -10.32 5.72
CA TRP A 365 3.25 -10.57 6.34
C TRP A 365 2.48 -9.26 6.44
N GLU A 366 1.23 -9.25 5.97
CA GLU A 366 0.28 -8.15 6.11
C GLU A 366 -1.00 -8.72 6.72
N LEU A 367 -1.31 -8.35 7.96
CA LEU A 367 -2.56 -8.70 8.63
C LEU A 367 -3.44 -7.45 8.66
N GLY A 368 -4.66 -7.58 8.15
CA GLY A 368 -5.60 -6.47 8.05
C GLY A 368 -7.04 -6.89 8.32
N ASP A 369 -7.83 -5.92 8.74
CA ASP A 369 -9.26 -6.05 8.97
C ASP A 369 -10.01 -4.86 8.37
N THR A 370 -11.28 -5.07 8.04
CA THR A 370 -12.09 -4.17 7.21
C THR A 370 -13.56 -4.27 7.57
N VAL A 371 -14.27 -3.15 7.41
CA VAL A 371 -15.74 -3.09 7.39
C VAL A 371 -16.19 -2.47 6.06
N GLY A 372 -17.49 -2.55 5.74
CA GLY A 372 -18.05 -1.85 4.59
C GLY A 372 -17.82 -0.33 4.66
N ALA A 373 -17.69 0.35 3.52
CA ALA A 373 -17.31 1.76 3.47
C ALA A 373 -18.29 2.70 4.19
N ASP A 374 -19.57 2.31 4.30
CA ASP A 374 -20.63 3.05 4.99
C ASP A 374 -20.80 2.64 6.47
N ALA A 375 -19.97 1.70 6.97
CA ALA A 375 -20.05 1.18 8.34
C ALA A 375 -19.02 1.86 9.26
N ALA A 376 -19.42 2.09 10.51
CA ALA A 376 -18.48 2.48 11.56
C ALA A 376 -17.60 1.29 11.96
N TYR A 377 -16.28 1.46 11.90
CA TYR A 377 -15.33 0.41 12.27
C TYR A 377 -15.27 0.25 13.82
N PRO A 378 -15.56 -0.93 14.38
CA PRO A 378 -15.57 -1.15 15.84
C PRO A 378 -14.13 -1.32 16.37
N SER A 379 -13.51 -0.19 16.68
CA SER A 379 -12.08 -0.11 17.04
C SER A 379 -11.69 -0.80 18.36
N ASP A 380 -12.66 -1.06 19.21
CA ASP A 380 -12.58 -1.82 20.46
C ASP A 380 -12.61 -3.34 20.24
N VAL A 381 -12.95 -3.81 19.04
CA VAL A 381 -12.98 -5.24 18.67
C VAL A 381 -11.87 -5.56 17.65
N GLY A 382 -11.83 -4.83 16.52
CA GLY A 382 -10.90 -5.11 15.42
C GLY A 382 -9.42 -4.90 15.78
N ILE A 383 -9.07 -3.75 16.38
CA ILE A 383 -7.68 -3.43 16.73
C ILE A 383 -7.12 -4.43 17.78
N PRO A 384 -7.85 -4.79 18.85
CA PRO A 384 -7.41 -5.86 19.76
C PRO A 384 -7.25 -7.23 19.09
N TRP A 385 -8.10 -7.61 18.13
CA TRP A 385 -7.94 -8.86 17.38
C TRP A 385 -6.66 -8.84 16.53
N VAL A 386 -6.44 -7.80 15.71
CA VAL A 386 -5.24 -7.65 14.87
C VAL A 386 -3.97 -7.63 15.73
N ASN A 387 -3.95 -6.86 16.82
CA ASN A 387 -2.82 -6.81 17.76
C ASN A 387 -2.57 -8.14 18.48
N THR A 388 -3.60 -8.96 18.69
CA THR A 388 -3.45 -10.27 19.32
C THR A 388 -2.90 -11.30 18.34
N ARG A 389 -3.35 -11.27 17.08
CA ARG A 389 -2.75 -12.10 16.02
C ARG A 389 -1.31 -11.66 15.69
N HIS A 390 -0.99 -10.36 15.66
CA HIS A 390 0.39 -9.88 15.47
C HIS A 390 1.36 -10.42 16.52
N ARG A 391 0.96 -10.41 17.81
CA ARG A 391 1.75 -10.96 18.92
C ARG A 391 2.02 -12.47 18.84
N VAL A 392 1.28 -13.23 18.02
CA VAL A 392 1.62 -14.63 17.71
C VAL A 392 2.90 -14.73 16.88
N PHE A 393 3.18 -13.76 15.99
CA PHE A 393 4.37 -13.73 15.15
C PHE A 393 5.60 -13.13 15.86
N GLU A 394 5.39 -12.38 16.95
CA GLU A 394 6.45 -11.84 17.81
C GLU A 394 7.00 -12.90 18.80
N ASN A 395 6.26 -13.98 19.07
CA ASN A 395 6.63 -14.97 20.08
C ASN A 395 7.79 -15.89 19.61
N PRO A 396 8.95 -15.92 20.31
CA PRO A 396 10.07 -16.79 19.93
C PRO A 396 9.84 -18.30 20.02
N GLN A 397 8.66 -18.75 20.46
CA GLN A 397 8.27 -20.18 20.53
C GLN A 397 7.45 -20.63 19.31
N THR A 398 6.78 -19.71 18.60
CA THR A 398 6.05 -19.99 17.33
C THR A 398 6.93 -19.73 16.10
N VAL A 399 7.87 -18.78 16.22
CA VAL A 399 8.97 -18.59 15.26
C VAL A 399 9.96 -19.74 15.40
N GLY A 400 10.00 -20.66 14.43
CA GLY A 400 10.96 -21.77 14.39
C GLY A 400 12.37 -21.27 14.10
N ARG A 401 13.14 -20.94 15.14
CA ARG A 401 14.52 -20.44 14.99
C ARG A 401 15.41 -21.46 14.26
N ARG A 402 15.82 -21.10 13.03
CA ARG A 402 16.93 -21.65 12.26
C ARG A 402 17.67 -20.49 11.58
#